data_AF-A0A965PSD1-F1
#
_entry.id   AF-A0A965PSD1-F1
#
_cell.length_a   1.000
_cell.length_b   1.000
_cell.length_c   1.000
_cell.angle_alpha   90.00
_cell.angle_beta   90.00
_cell.angle_gamma   90.00
#
_symmetry.space_group_name_H-M   'P 1'
#
loop_
_entity.id
_entity.type
_entity.pdbx_description
1 polymer ?
#
loop_
_entity_poly.entity_id
_entity_poly.type
_entity_poly.pdbx_seq_one_letter_code
_entity_poly.pdbx_strand_id
1 'polypeptide(L)'
;MNGFLFYRGVSPIDGAPLIGIATLSSDNRKTGDMVQTWILREDISPIMARSTGADRSHCGDCPVREPCYVNWGQAPSSIWHAYHRGGYIDLRRKPAVMRRIVSGRMIRMGAAGDPAMIPLQHWLRVLEGADGWTGYTHQWRNPWAQPMRELCMASVETETDRYLAQALGWRTYRIRHEGAALAANEIACPSDTQGR
;
A
#
# COMPACT_ATOMS: atom_id res chain seq x y z
N MET A 1 -9.95 -5.36 19.03
CA MET A 1 -10.20 -4.47 17.88
C MET A 1 -9.48 -5.07 16.70
N ASN A 2 -10.17 -5.39 15.60
CA ASN A 2 -9.57 -6.12 14.47
C ASN A 2 -8.88 -5.17 13.47
N GLY A 3 -9.23 -3.90 13.51
CA GLY A 3 -8.68 -2.86 12.64
C GLY A 3 -9.35 -1.50 12.88
N PHE A 4 -8.90 -0.50 12.13
CA PHE A 4 -9.46 0.84 12.16
C PHE A 4 -9.43 1.50 10.77
N LEU A 5 -10.39 2.41 10.54
CA LEU A 5 -10.41 3.30 9.38
C LEU A 5 -9.51 4.50 9.67
N PHE A 6 -8.50 4.73 8.83
CA PHE A 6 -7.57 5.86 8.95
C PHE A 6 -7.69 6.88 7.81
N TYR A 7 -8.36 6.50 6.72
CA TYR A 7 -8.62 7.37 5.59
C TYR A 7 -10.00 7.11 4.99
N ARG A 8 -10.66 8.18 4.57
CA ARG A 8 -11.82 8.17 3.69
C ARG A 8 -11.82 9.49 2.94
N GLY A 9 -11.72 9.43 1.63
CA GLY A 9 -11.51 10.58 0.76
C GLY A 9 -11.73 10.18 -0.69
N VAL A 10 -11.04 10.84 -1.61
CA VAL A 10 -11.20 10.61 -3.05
C VAL A 10 -9.88 10.18 -3.69
N SER A 11 -9.99 9.45 -4.79
CA SER A 11 -8.88 9.11 -5.68
C SER A 11 -8.35 10.36 -6.37
N PRO A 12 -7.02 10.55 -6.41
CA PRO A 12 -6.41 11.67 -7.15
C PRO A 12 -6.54 11.54 -8.67
N ILE A 13 -6.98 10.39 -9.19
CA ILE A 13 -7.07 10.11 -10.63
C ILE A 13 -8.44 10.47 -11.20
N ASP A 14 -9.50 10.12 -10.48
CA ASP A 14 -10.88 10.16 -10.99
C ASP A 14 -11.90 10.68 -9.97
N GLY A 15 -11.46 11.09 -8.77
CA GLY A 15 -12.35 11.59 -7.72
C GLY A 15 -13.23 10.52 -7.06
N ALA A 16 -13.06 9.24 -7.42
CA ALA A 16 -13.88 8.16 -6.88
C ALA A 16 -13.60 7.94 -5.38
N PRO A 17 -14.60 7.52 -4.58
CA PRO A 17 -14.44 7.44 -3.13
C PRO A 17 -13.51 6.28 -2.74
N LEU A 18 -12.52 6.60 -1.91
CA LEU A 18 -11.53 5.66 -1.39
C LEU A 18 -11.61 5.57 0.13
N ILE A 19 -11.27 4.39 0.65
CA ILE A 19 -11.07 4.11 2.07
C ILE A 19 -9.68 3.53 2.32
N GLY A 20 -9.10 3.89 3.46
CA GLY A 20 -7.86 3.31 3.99
C GLY A 20 -8.13 2.65 5.34
N ILE A 21 -7.92 1.34 5.40
CA ILE A 21 -8.16 0.51 6.59
C ILE A 21 -6.83 -0.09 7.05
N ALA A 22 -6.57 -0.08 8.35
CA ALA A 22 -5.45 -0.79 8.97
C ALA A 22 -5.99 -1.97 9.80
N THR A 23 -5.47 -3.17 9.58
CA THR A 23 -5.83 -4.38 10.33
C THR A 23 -4.71 -4.81 11.26
N LEU A 24 -5.04 -5.12 12.50
CA LEU A 24 -4.09 -5.29 13.61
C LEU A 24 -3.65 -6.73 13.84
N SER A 25 -4.24 -7.70 13.19
CA SER A 25 -3.74 -9.06 13.23
C SER A 25 -4.19 -9.79 11.98
N SER A 26 -3.39 -10.76 11.59
CA SER A 26 -3.81 -11.87 10.74
C SER A 26 -3.34 -13.14 11.42
N ASP A 27 -4.10 -14.23 11.33
CA ASP A 27 -3.66 -15.55 11.80
C ASP A 27 -2.50 -16.13 10.94
N ASN A 28 -1.87 -15.30 10.09
CA ASN A 28 -0.84 -15.70 9.16
C ASN A 28 0.54 -15.72 9.83
N ARG A 29 1.01 -16.94 10.14
CA ARG A 29 2.29 -17.22 10.80
C ARG A 29 3.54 -16.64 10.09
N LYS A 30 3.42 -16.18 8.83
CA LYS A 30 4.52 -15.66 8.01
C LYS A 30 4.85 -14.16 8.22
N THR A 31 3.91 -13.33 8.69
CA THR A 31 4.09 -11.85 8.72
C THR A 31 4.33 -11.25 10.10
N GLY A 32 4.30 -12.04 11.17
CA GLY A 32 4.42 -11.54 12.55
C GLY A 32 3.30 -10.57 12.93
N ASP A 33 3.55 -9.73 13.94
CA ASP A 33 2.59 -8.73 14.47
C ASP A 33 2.50 -7.44 13.60
N MET A 34 2.73 -7.57 12.29
CA MET A 34 2.77 -6.45 11.35
C MET A 34 1.36 -5.95 10.99
N VAL A 35 1.13 -4.65 11.13
CA VAL A 35 -0.11 -4.00 10.69
C VAL A 35 -0.19 -4.03 9.17
N GLN A 36 -1.31 -4.55 8.64
CA GLN A 36 -1.57 -4.56 7.19
C GLN A 36 -2.53 -3.42 6.84
N THR A 37 -2.26 -2.71 5.75
CA THR A 37 -3.11 -1.58 5.31
C THR A 37 -3.71 -1.82 3.93
N TRP A 38 -4.94 -1.38 3.75
CA TRP A 38 -5.77 -1.68 2.58
C TRP A 38 -6.31 -0.37 2.02
N ILE A 39 -6.01 -0.08 0.76
CA ILE A 39 -6.54 1.07 0.01
C ILE A 39 -7.53 0.52 -1.00
N LEU A 40 -8.81 0.80 -0.80
CA LEU A 40 -9.90 0.21 -1.57
C LEU A 40 -10.89 1.29 -2.01
N ARG A 41 -11.65 0.99 -3.07
CA ARG A 41 -12.87 1.73 -3.39
C ARG A 41 -13.90 1.51 -2.30
N GLU A 42 -14.58 2.59 -1.92
CA GLU A 42 -15.61 2.53 -0.88
C GLU A 42 -16.91 1.92 -1.42
N ASP A 43 -17.30 2.32 -2.62
CA ASP A 43 -18.62 2.15 -3.23
C ASP A 43 -18.76 0.91 -4.11
N ILE A 44 -17.66 0.22 -4.42
CA ILE A 44 -17.65 -0.97 -5.25
C ILE A 44 -16.75 -2.05 -4.62
N SER A 45 -17.21 -3.31 -4.65
CA SER A 45 -16.44 -4.42 -4.08
C SER A 45 -15.12 -4.61 -4.82
N PRO A 46 -14.05 -5.11 -4.18
CA PRO A 46 -12.74 -5.20 -4.82
C PRO A 46 -12.72 -6.13 -6.04
N ILE A 47 -13.52 -7.21 -6.03
CA ILE A 47 -13.68 -8.09 -7.20
C ILE A 47 -14.35 -7.35 -8.36
N MET A 48 -15.41 -6.59 -8.08
CA MET A 48 -16.13 -5.83 -9.11
C MET A 48 -15.30 -4.67 -9.64
N ALA A 49 -14.57 -3.97 -8.76
CA ALA A 49 -13.63 -2.93 -9.17
C ALA A 49 -12.60 -3.51 -10.13
N ARG A 50 -12.12 -4.72 -9.83
CA ARG A 50 -11.14 -5.40 -10.67
C ARG A 50 -11.70 -5.88 -12.01
N SER A 51 -12.91 -6.45 -12.02
CA SER A 51 -13.53 -6.92 -13.27
C SER A 51 -13.92 -5.79 -14.22
N THR A 52 -14.26 -4.62 -13.67
CA THR A 52 -14.70 -3.45 -14.45
C THR A 52 -13.58 -2.45 -14.76
N GLY A 53 -12.37 -2.63 -14.21
CA GLY A 53 -11.26 -1.67 -14.34
C GLY A 53 -11.35 -0.46 -13.40
N ALA A 54 -12.39 -0.38 -12.56
CA ALA A 54 -12.52 0.66 -11.54
C ALA A 54 -11.50 0.51 -10.38
N ASP A 55 -10.69 -0.55 -10.37
CA ASP A 55 -9.54 -0.67 -9.48
C ASP A 55 -8.44 0.35 -9.78
N ARG A 56 -8.43 0.95 -10.98
CA ARG A 56 -7.55 2.08 -11.32
C ARG A 56 -7.64 3.22 -10.29
N SER A 57 -8.80 3.46 -9.67
CA SER A 57 -8.95 4.51 -8.66
C SER A 57 -8.10 4.28 -7.40
N HIS A 58 -7.70 3.04 -7.09
CA HIS A 58 -6.91 2.73 -5.89
C HIS A 58 -5.57 2.02 -6.18
N CYS A 59 -5.38 1.52 -7.40
CA CYS A 59 -4.11 0.95 -7.88
C CYS A 59 -3.34 1.93 -8.78
N GLY A 60 -4.01 2.95 -9.31
CA GLY A 60 -3.46 3.85 -10.33
C GLY A 60 -3.09 3.15 -11.63
N ASP A 61 -2.14 3.73 -12.37
CA ASP A 61 -1.65 3.21 -13.65
C ASP A 61 -0.58 2.12 -13.43
N CYS A 62 -0.88 1.16 -12.55
CA CYS A 62 0.05 0.10 -12.14
C CYS A 62 0.37 -0.84 -13.33
N PRO A 63 1.63 -0.94 -13.77
CA PRO A 63 2.01 -1.78 -14.92
C PRO A 63 1.89 -3.27 -14.61
N VAL A 64 2.02 -3.65 -13.34
CA VAL A 64 1.86 -5.04 -12.87
C VAL A 64 0.41 -5.37 -12.52
N ARG A 65 -0.57 -4.67 -13.11
CA ARG A 65 -1.99 -4.93 -12.88
C ARG A 65 -2.27 -6.41 -13.09
N GLU A 66 -2.10 -6.96 -14.28
CA GLU A 66 -2.39 -8.36 -14.61
C GLU A 66 -1.60 -9.39 -13.80
N PRO A 67 -0.25 -9.29 -13.66
CA PRO A 67 0.52 -10.24 -12.85
C PRO A 67 0.44 -9.97 -11.33
N CYS A 68 -0.48 -9.11 -10.86
CA CYS A 68 -0.60 -8.79 -9.45
C CYS A 68 -0.93 -10.03 -8.62
N TYR A 69 -0.10 -10.34 -7.63
CA TYR A 69 -0.27 -11.50 -6.75
C TYR A 69 -1.41 -11.34 -5.73
N VAL A 70 -2.01 -10.15 -5.62
CA VAL A 70 -3.10 -9.90 -4.68
C VAL A 70 -4.35 -10.64 -5.13
N ASN A 71 -4.81 -11.59 -4.30
CA ASN A 71 -6.08 -12.25 -4.52
C ASN A 71 -7.24 -11.36 -4.03
N TRP A 72 -7.80 -10.60 -4.95
CA TRP A 72 -8.89 -9.64 -4.69
C TRP A 72 -10.16 -10.27 -4.13
N GLY A 73 -10.40 -11.56 -4.38
CA GLY A 73 -11.55 -12.30 -3.86
C GLY A 73 -11.41 -12.79 -2.41
N GLN A 74 -10.21 -12.67 -1.85
CA GLN A 74 -9.88 -13.14 -0.50
C GLN A 74 -9.81 -11.95 0.47
N ALA A 75 -8.61 -11.66 0.98
CA ALA A 75 -8.44 -10.68 2.05
C ALA A 75 -9.03 -9.30 1.71
N PRO A 76 -8.79 -8.67 0.53
CA PRO A 76 -9.39 -7.38 0.20
C PRO A 76 -10.91 -7.38 0.28
N SER A 77 -11.56 -8.41 -0.27
CA SER A 77 -13.02 -8.54 -0.22
C SER A 77 -13.53 -8.77 1.20
N SER A 78 -12.87 -9.59 2.01
CA SER A 78 -13.21 -9.78 3.42
C SER A 78 -13.10 -8.48 4.22
N ILE A 79 -12.05 -7.69 3.99
CA ILE A 79 -11.88 -6.37 4.62
C ILE A 79 -12.98 -5.41 4.18
N TRP A 80 -13.28 -5.34 2.89
CA TRP A 80 -14.33 -4.48 2.34
C TRP A 80 -15.71 -4.83 2.93
N HIS A 81 -16.08 -6.12 2.98
CA HIS A 81 -17.34 -6.55 3.58
C HIS A 81 -17.41 -6.23 5.08
N ALA A 82 -16.31 -6.39 5.81
CA ALA A 82 -16.25 -6.04 7.23
C ALA A 82 -16.43 -4.53 7.46
N TYR A 83 -15.87 -3.69 6.57
CA TYR A 83 -16.09 -2.24 6.61
C TYR A 83 -17.58 -1.89 6.45
N HIS A 84 -18.24 -2.47 5.45
CA HIS A 84 -19.68 -2.23 5.20
C HIS A 84 -20.60 -2.78 6.30
N ARG A 85 -20.12 -3.72 7.12
CA ARG A 85 -20.80 -4.15 8.35
C ARG A 85 -20.50 -3.28 9.58
N GLY A 86 -19.72 -2.21 9.44
CA GLY A 86 -19.31 -1.35 10.56
C GLY A 86 -18.23 -1.96 11.45
N GLY A 87 -17.45 -2.92 10.95
CA GLY A 87 -16.46 -3.68 11.72
C GLY A 87 -15.18 -2.92 12.10
N TYR A 88 -15.00 -1.69 11.63
CA TYR A 88 -13.83 -0.86 11.91
C TYR A 88 -14.21 0.44 12.59
N ILE A 89 -13.53 0.73 13.69
CA ILE A 89 -13.66 2.02 14.35
C ILE A 89 -13.06 3.13 13.47
N ASP A 90 -13.74 4.26 13.39
CA ASP A 90 -13.22 5.44 12.70
C ASP A 90 -12.24 6.20 13.60
N LEU A 91 -10.96 6.16 13.24
CA LEU A 91 -9.88 6.87 13.93
C LEU A 91 -9.30 8.02 13.11
N ARG A 92 -9.93 8.43 11.99
CA ARG A 92 -9.45 9.51 11.12
C ARG A 92 -9.18 10.82 11.88
N ARG A 93 -9.91 11.07 12.97
CA ARG A 93 -9.80 12.25 13.85
C ARG A 93 -9.19 11.95 15.23
N LYS A 94 -8.54 10.79 15.41
CA LYS A 94 -8.01 10.31 16.70
C LYS A 94 -6.54 9.85 16.58
N PRO A 95 -5.59 10.72 16.18
CA PRO A 95 -4.19 10.34 15.96
C PRO A 95 -3.51 9.75 17.19
N ALA A 96 -3.78 10.29 18.39
CA ALA A 96 -3.23 9.74 19.64
C ALA A 96 -3.65 8.27 19.89
N VAL A 97 -4.86 7.88 19.47
CA VAL A 97 -5.34 6.50 19.56
C VAL A 97 -4.66 5.63 18.51
N MET A 98 -4.50 6.12 17.28
CA MET A 98 -3.75 5.42 16.23
C MET A 98 -2.32 5.14 16.69
N ARG A 99 -1.60 6.16 17.19
CA ARG A 99 -0.24 6.04 17.75
C ARG A 99 -0.15 4.96 18.83
N ARG A 100 -1.09 4.92 19.78
CA ARG A 100 -1.11 3.88 20.83
C ARG A 100 -1.27 2.47 20.25
N ILE A 101 -2.06 2.32 19.19
CA ILE A 101 -2.34 1.03 18.54
C ILE A 101 -1.14 0.53 17.72
N VAL A 102 -0.40 1.44 17.07
CA VAL A 102 0.72 1.09 16.19
C VAL A 102 2.09 1.10 16.89
N SER A 103 2.16 1.63 18.13
CA SER A 103 3.41 1.76 18.87
C SER A 103 4.14 0.42 18.99
N GLY A 104 5.43 0.37 18.62
CA GLY A 104 6.23 -0.85 18.73
C GLY A 104 5.98 -1.87 17.61
N ARG A 105 5.37 -1.45 16.48
CA ARG A 105 4.94 -2.37 15.41
C ARG A 105 5.48 -1.93 14.07
N MET A 106 5.69 -2.92 13.20
CA MET A 106 5.95 -2.69 11.78
C MET A 106 4.64 -2.50 11.02
N ILE A 107 4.63 -1.61 10.03
CA ILE A 107 3.45 -1.35 9.19
C ILE A 107 3.74 -1.64 7.71
N ARG A 108 2.88 -2.43 7.06
CA ARG A 108 2.91 -2.62 5.62
C ARG A 108 1.94 -1.65 4.95
N MET A 109 2.49 -0.69 4.23
CA MET A 109 1.74 0.23 3.38
C MET A 109 1.37 -0.48 2.07
N GLY A 110 0.08 -0.66 1.82
CA GLY A 110 -0.39 -1.30 0.59
C GLY A 110 -0.29 -2.83 0.60
N ALA A 111 -1.00 -3.49 1.52
CA ALA A 111 -1.30 -4.92 1.37
C ALA A 111 -2.22 -5.17 0.17
N ALA A 112 -3.09 -4.20 -0.13
CA ALA A 112 -3.78 -4.04 -1.41
C ALA A 112 -3.97 -2.55 -1.72
N GLY A 113 -3.91 -2.20 -3.00
CA GLY A 113 -3.91 -0.81 -3.48
C GLY A 113 -2.55 -0.12 -3.33
N ASP A 114 -2.38 0.99 -4.03
CA ASP A 114 -1.14 1.78 -4.04
C ASP A 114 -1.17 2.85 -2.93
N PRO A 115 -0.18 2.90 -2.02
CA PRO A 115 -0.16 3.87 -0.93
C PRO A 115 -0.21 5.34 -1.38
N ALA A 116 0.28 5.66 -2.58
CA ALA A 116 0.28 7.03 -3.08
C ALA A 116 -1.12 7.55 -3.43
N MET A 117 -2.12 6.67 -3.50
CA MET A 117 -3.52 7.06 -3.69
C MET A 117 -4.14 7.71 -2.44
N ILE A 118 -3.43 7.66 -1.29
CA ILE A 118 -3.78 8.35 -0.06
C ILE A 118 -2.78 9.48 0.18
N PRO A 119 -3.23 10.73 0.44
CA PRO A 119 -2.32 11.84 0.71
C PRO A 119 -1.38 11.60 1.89
N LEU A 120 -0.13 12.04 1.75
CA LEU A 120 0.97 11.84 2.69
C LEU A 120 0.57 12.09 4.16
N GLN A 121 -0.19 13.15 4.45
CA GLN A 121 -0.53 13.51 5.84
C GLN A 121 -1.31 12.43 6.60
N HIS A 122 -2.05 11.56 5.90
CA HIS A 122 -2.78 10.47 6.55
C HIS A 122 -1.84 9.34 6.96
N TRP A 123 -0.83 9.05 6.14
CA TRP A 123 0.21 8.10 6.47
C TRP A 123 1.07 8.58 7.63
N LEU A 124 1.48 9.84 7.65
CA LEU A 124 2.25 10.40 8.78
C LEU A 124 1.56 10.19 10.13
N ARG A 125 0.23 10.31 10.19
CA ARG A 125 -0.56 10.06 11.42
C ARG A 125 -0.65 8.58 11.78
N VAL A 126 -0.65 7.68 10.80
CA VAL A 126 -0.74 6.23 11.02
C VAL A 126 0.62 5.65 11.42
N LEU A 127 1.71 6.18 10.86
CA LEU A 127 3.06 5.73 11.10
C LEU A 127 3.68 6.32 12.36
N GLU A 128 3.02 7.31 12.97
CA GLU A 128 3.50 7.95 14.20
C GLU A 128 3.61 6.94 15.34
N GLY A 129 4.85 6.67 15.78
CA GLY A 129 5.16 5.70 16.85
C GLY A 129 5.38 4.26 16.38
N ALA A 130 5.19 3.96 15.09
CA ALA A 130 5.58 2.66 14.53
C ALA A 130 7.10 2.48 14.57
N ASP A 131 7.57 1.24 14.75
CA ASP A 131 9.01 0.92 14.73
C ASP A 131 9.59 1.00 13.31
N GLY A 132 8.74 0.90 12.30
CA GLY A 132 9.11 1.06 10.90
C GLY A 132 7.97 0.69 9.96
N TRP A 133 8.21 0.88 8.66
CA TRP A 133 7.24 0.54 7.63
C TRP A 133 7.89 0.13 6.31
N THR A 134 7.11 -0.55 5.48
CA THR A 134 7.44 -0.80 4.07
C THR A 134 6.34 -0.23 3.19
N GLY A 135 6.70 0.31 2.02
CA GLY A 135 5.75 0.87 1.09
C GLY A 135 6.37 1.13 -0.27
N TYR A 136 5.63 0.78 -1.32
CA TYR A 136 6.06 0.91 -2.71
C TYR A 136 4.94 1.54 -3.52
N THR A 137 5.30 2.35 -4.53
CA THR A 137 4.31 2.96 -5.42
C THR A 137 4.79 2.94 -6.87
N HIS A 138 3.87 2.64 -7.79
CA HIS A 138 4.11 2.82 -9.24
C HIS A 138 3.71 4.22 -9.70
N GLN A 139 3.10 5.04 -8.81
CA GLN A 139 2.62 6.38 -9.15
C GLN A 139 3.73 7.43 -9.08
N TRP A 140 4.98 7.04 -8.84
CA TRP A 140 6.11 7.95 -8.59
C TRP A 140 6.41 8.94 -9.72
N ARG A 141 5.89 8.73 -10.93
CA ARG A 141 5.99 9.70 -12.04
C ARG A 141 4.97 10.84 -11.93
N ASN A 142 3.91 10.66 -11.16
CA ASN A 142 2.84 11.64 -11.06
C ASN A 142 3.24 12.80 -10.14
N PRO A 143 2.96 14.07 -10.51
CA PRO A 143 3.23 15.22 -9.64
C PRO A 143 2.55 15.12 -8.27
N TRP A 144 1.32 14.63 -8.23
CA TRP A 144 0.53 14.47 -6.99
C TRP A 144 1.09 13.37 -6.06
N ALA A 145 1.88 12.43 -6.58
CA ALA A 145 2.50 11.37 -5.80
C ALA A 145 3.88 11.74 -5.25
N GLN A 146 4.50 12.84 -5.71
CA GLN A 146 5.86 13.22 -5.31
C GLN A 146 6.10 13.32 -3.79
N PRO A 147 5.14 13.80 -2.96
CA PRO A 147 5.33 13.81 -1.51
C PRO A 147 5.56 12.41 -0.90
N MET A 148 5.12 11.34 -1.57
CA MET A 148 5.24 9.98 -1.04
C MET A 148 6.66 9.43 -1.04
N ARG A 149 7.64 10.08 -1.68
CA ARG A 149 9.05 9.67 -1.63
C ARG A 149 9.63 9.65 -0.21
N GLU A 150 9.05 10.44 0.70
CA GLU A 150 9.41 10.46 2.12
C GLU A 150 9.12 9.12 2.81
N LEU A 151 8.10 8.39 2.34
CA LEU A 151 7.62 7.16 3.00
C LEU A 151 7.82 5.90 2.14
N CYS A 152 7.61 6.02 0.83
CA CYS A 152 7.62 4.92 -0.11
C CYS A 152 8.87 4.91 -0.98
N MET A 153 9.18 3.73 -1.50
CA MET A 153 10.12 3.57 -2.61
C MET A 153 9.35 3.58 -3.93
N ALA A 154 9.96 4.13 -4.98
CA ALA A 154 9.48 4.01 -6.34
C ALA A 154 9.64 2.56 -6.81
N SER A 155 8.55 1.92 -7.21
CA SER A 155 8.59 0.63 -7.89
C SER A 155 8.88 0.87 -9.37
N VAL A 156 9.96 0.25 -9.86
CA VAL A 156 10.48 0.47 -11.21
C VAL A 156 10.72 -0.85 -11.94
N GLU A 157 10.51 -0.85 -13.25
CA GLU A 157 10.65 -2.02 -14.11
C GLU A 157 11.99 -2.06 -14.85
N THR A 158 12.59 -0.88 -15.08
CA THR A 158 13.83 -0.75 -15.88
C THR A 158 14.94 -0.03 -15.13
N GLU A 159 16.19 -0.20 -15.61
CA GLU A 159 17.31 0.55 -15.04
C GLU A 159 17.21 2.05 -15.35
N THR A 160 16.71 2.41 -16.54
CA THR A 160 16.41 3.80 -16.90
C THR A 160 15.44 4.43 -15.90
N ASP A 161 14.37 3.72 -15.56
CA ASP A 161 13.39 4.18 -14.57
C ASP A 161 13.99 4.34 -13.18
N ARG A 162 14.91 3.44 -12.80
CA ARG A 162 15.67 3.57 -11.56
C ARG A 162 16.45 4.88 -11.53
N TYR A 163 17.19 5.22 -12.58
CA TYR A 163 17.93 6.48 -12.65
C TYR A 163 17.02 7.69 -12.61
N LEU A 164 15.90 7.67 -13.33
CA LEU A 164 14.92 8.75 -13.34
C LEU A 164 14.29 8.96 -11.95
N ALA A 165 13.85 7.88 -11.30
CA ALA A 165 13.28 7.95 -9.97
C ALA A 165 14.30 8.49 -8.93
N GLN A 166 15.55 8.04 -9.00
CA GLN A 166 16.63 8.53 -8.13
C GLN A 166 16.93 10.02 -8.37
N ALA A 167 16.94 10.46 -9.63
CA ALA A 167 17.10 11.88 -9.97
C ALA A 167 15.96 12.76 -9.42
N LEU A 168 14.77 12.18 -9.23
CA LEU A 168 13.61 12.81 -8.57
C LEU A 168 13.61 12.66 -7.04
N GLY A 169 14.68 12.10 -6.45
CA GLY A 169 14.85 11.95 -5.01
C GLY A 169 14.17 10.71 -4.41
N TRP A 170 13.75 9.74 -5.24
CA TRP A 170 13.16 8.50 -4.75
C TRP A 170 14.21 7.44 -4.43
N ARG A 171 13.99 6.73 -3.32
CA ARG A 171 14.52 5.37 -3.15
C ARG A 171 13.81 4.44 -4.12
N THR A 172 14.49 3.45 -4.67
CA THR A 172 13.95 2.59 -5.75
C THR A 172 13.93 1.12 -5.37
N TYR A 173 12.85 0.43 -5.74
CA TYR A 173 12.75 -1.02 -5.71
C TYR A 173 12.52 -1.52 -7.14
N ARG A 174 13.44 -2.32 -7.67
CA ARG A 174 13.33 -2.87 -9.02
C ARG A 174 12.79 -4.29 -8.96
N ILE A 175 11.67 -4.53 -9.65
CA ILE A 175 11.14 -5.89 -9.82
C ILE A 175 12.03 -6.59 -10.85
N ARG A 176 12.80 -7.60 -10.41
CA ARG A 176 13.67 -8.39 -11.30
C ARG A 176 12.90 -9.59 -11.85
N HIS A 177 12.96 -9.79 -13.16
CA HIS A 177 12.66 -11.09 -13.76
C HIS A 177 13.80 -12.07 -13.44
N GLU A 178 13.49 -13.37 -13.34
CA GLU A 178 14.49 -14.43 -13.17
C GLU A 178 15.64 -14.25 -14.19
N GLY A 179 16.88 -14.09 -13.70
CA GLY A 179 18.08 -14.04 -14.54
C GLY A 179 18.73 -12.66 -14.76
N ALA A 180 18.08 -11.53 -14.45
CA ALA A 180 18.70 -10.21 -14.63
C ALA A 180 19.70 -9.91 -13.50
N ALA A 181 20.97 -9.54 -13.73
CA ALA A 181 21.96 -9.29 -12.65
C ALA A 181 21.55 -8.19 -11.64
N LEU A 182 22.04 -8.29 -10.39
CA LEU A 182 21.97 -7.20 -9.40
C LEU A 182 22.90 -6.06 -9.85
N ALA A 183 22.40 -4.82 -9.87
CA ALA A 183 23.28 -3.66 -10.02
C ALA A 183 24.05 -3.40 -8.71
N ALA A 184 25.18 -2.68 -8.78
CA ALA A 184 26.12 -2.48 -7.66
C ALA A 184 25.52 -1.88 -6.37
N ASN A 185 24.30 -1.32 -6.43
CA ASN A 185 23.59 -0.71 -5.30
C ASN A 185 22.20 -1.32 -5.05
N GLU A 186 21.98 -2.56 -5.49
CA GLU A 186 20.71 -3.27 -5.26
C GLU A 186 20.83 -4.27 -4.13
N ILE A 187 19.83 -4.26 -3.25
CA ILE A 187 19.61 -5.32 -2.27
C ILE A 187 18.54 -6.24 -2.87
N ALA A 188 18.82 -7.54 -2.92
CA ALA A 188 17.85 -8.53 -3.40
C ALA A 188 16.56 -8.51 -2.56
N CYS A 189 15.42 -8.77 -3.19
CA CYS A 189 14.15 -8.90 -2.48
C CYS A 189 14.28 -9.99 -1.39
N PRO A 190 13.93 -9.70 -0.12
CA PRO A 190 13.91 -10.70 0.95
C PRO A 190 12.98 -11.88 0.64
N SER A 191 11.97 -11.66 -0.21
CA SER A 191 11.00 -12.68 -0.60
C SER A 191 11.53 -13.63 -1.69
N ASP A 192 12.56 -13.23 -2.45
CA ASP A 192 13.23 -14.09 -3.45
C ASP A 192 14.40 -14.87 -2.83
N THR A 193 14.90 -14.41 -1.68
CA THR A 193 16.06 -15.01 -0.98
C THR A 193 15.67 -16.02 0.10
N GLN A 194 14.38 -16.17 0.41
CA GLN A 194 13.88 -17.26 1.25
C GLN A 194 12.79 -18.05 0.52
N GLY A 195 13.24 -19.15 -0.07
CA GLY A 195 12.45 -20.02 -0.93
C GLY A 195 11.16 -20.56 -0.34
N ARG A 196 10.26 -20.90 -1.25
CA ARG A 196 9.64 -22.22 -1.28
C ARG A 196 9.80 -22.80 -2.67
#